data_AF-A0A378K366-F1
#
_entry.id   AF-A0A378K366-F1
#
_cell.length_a   1.000
_cell.length_b   1.000
_cell.length_c   1.000
_cell.angle_alpha   90.00
_cell.angle_beta   90.00
_cell.angle_gamma   90.00
#
_symmetry.space_group_name_H-M   'P 1'
#
loop_
_entity.id
_entity.type
_entity.pdbx_description
1 polymer ?
#
loop_
_entity_poly.entity_id
_entity_poly.type
_entity_poly.pdbx_seq_one_letter_code
_entity_poly.pdbx_strand_id
1 'polypeptide(L)'
;MTDKLPMQSQEITIESDFKLSGTLTLPATSSTKPFPAVLFIPGSGKVDRNVNIPQLQTNIFKLLTEFFSELGFITLRLDKRGCGKSGGNYLEAARARGRQGGRPEKLNNEQKELVKTLYANKKHSIQSICKMVGVGKTTLYKYINQ
;
A
#
# COMPACT_ATOMS: atom_id res chain seq x y z
N MET A 1 -8.54 -17.62 -35.86
CA MET A 1 -7.20 -17.08 -35.59
C MET A 1 -7.45 -15.67 -35.06
N THR A 2 -7.52 -15.50 -33.73
CA THR A 2 -7.80 -14.20 -33.11
C THR A 2 -6.53 -13.38 -33.13
N ASP A 3 -6.52 -12.27 -33.89
CA ASP A 3 -5.42 -11.31 -33.85
C ASP A 3 -5.27 -10.77 -32.42
N LYS A 4 -4.14 -11.09 -31.79
CA LYS A 4 -3.76 -10.52 -30.48
C LYS A 4 -3.32 -9.08 -30.72
N LEU A 5 -4.14 -8.12 -30.32
CA LEU A 5 -3.72 -6.72 -30.20
C LEU A 5 -2.82 -6.56 -28.97
N PRO A 6 -1.94 -5.56 -28.92
CA PRO A 6 -1.20 -5.27 -27.69
C PRO A 6 -2.16 -4.82 -26.59
N MET A 7 -2.02 -5.36 -25.38
CA MET A 7 -2.77 -4.93 -24.20
C MET A 7 -2.48 -3.45 -23.92
N GLN A 8 -3.52 -2.62 -23.86
CA GLN A 8 -3.38 -1.18 -23.68
C GLN A 8 -3.71 -0.78 -22.25
N SER A 9 -2.84 0.03 -21.63
CA SER A 9 -3.07 0.60 -20.31
C SER A 9 -3.08 2.12 -20.38
N GLN A 10 -4.04 2.73 -19.71
CA GLN A 10 -4.23 4.17 -19.65
C GLN A 10 -4.32 4.64 -18.20
N GLU A 11 -3.60 5.72 -17.85
CA GLU A 11 -3.83 6.44 -16.60
C GLU A 11 -5.18 7.15 -16.66
N ILE A 12 -5.98 6.97 -15.63
CA ILE A 12 -7.28 7.66 -15.51
C ILE A 12 -7.38 8.40 -14.19
N THR A 13 -8.22 9.42 -14.18
CA THR A 13 -8.65 10.13 -12.98
C THR A 13 -10.16 10.02 -12.86
N ILE A 14 -10.64 9.66 -11.67
CA ILE A 14 -12.06 9.58 -11.33
C ILE A 14 -12.37 10.73 -10.39
N GLU A 15 -13.29 11.59 -10.81
CA GLU A 15 -13.77 12.70 -10.00
C GLU A 15 -14.71 12.18 -8.89
N SER A 16 -14.42 12.56 -7.66
CA SER A 16 -15.23 12.31 -6.47
C SER A 16 -14.86 13.36 -5.40
N ASP A 17 -15.40 13.27 -4.17
CA ASP A 17 -15.00 14.13 -3.05
C ASP A 17 -13.48 14.28 -2.90
N PHE A 18 -12.75 13.21 -3.23
CA PHE A 18 -11.31 13.25 -3.45
C PHE A 18 -10.98 12.64 -4.82
N LYS A 19 -10.21 13.34 -5.66
CA LYS A 19 -9.79 12.79 -6.95
C LYS A 19 -9.06 11.46 -6.75
N LEU A 20 -9.51 10.42 -7.44
CA LEU A 20 -8.88 9.09 -7.41
C LEU A 20 -8.13 8.84 -8.70
N SER A 21 -6.88 8.45 -8.61
CA SER A 21 -6.07 8.03 -9.75
C SER A 21 -6.08 6.51 -9.90
N GLY A 22 -5.97 6.05 -11.14
CA GLY A 22 -5.89 4.63 -11.42
C GLY A 22 -5.31 4.33 -12.79
N THR A 23 -5.22 3.04 -13.09
CA THR A 23 -4.83 2.53 -14.41
C THR A 23 -5.94 1.63 -14.91
N LEU A 24 -6.54 2.00 -16.05
CA LEU A 24 -7.48 1.20 -16.81
C LEU A 24 -6.70 0.37 -17.82
N THR A 25 -6.91 -0.94 -17.85
CA THR A 25 -6.28 -1.85 -18.81
C THR A 25 -7.36 -2.54 -19.64
N LEU A 26 -7.25 -2.39 -20.96
CA LEU A 26 -8.17 -2.97 -21.93
C LEU A 26 -7.63 -4.32 -22.42
N PRO A 27 -8.51 -5.31 -22.63
CA PRO A 27 -8.09 -6.60 -23.17
C PRO A 27 -7.55 -6.47 -24.59
N ALA A 28 -6.64 -7.37 -24.96
CA ALA A 28 -5.98 -7.50 -26.25
C ALA A 28 -6.89 -7.98 -27.41
N THR A 29 -8.21 -7.84 -27.26
CA THR A 29 -9.22 -8.42 -28.15
C THR A 29 -10.26 -7.38 -28.52
N SER A 30 -10.71 -7.37 -29.78
CA SER A 30 -11.86 -6.56 -30.20
C SER A 30 -13.17 -7.32 -29.98
N SER A 31 -14.18 -6.65 -29.43
CA SER A 31 -15.52 -7.19 -29.19
C SER A 31 -16.57 -6.12 -29.45
N THR A 32 -17.68 -6.50 -30.07
CA THR A 32 -18.88 -5.66 -30.23
C THR A 32 -19.79 -5.69 -29.00
N LYS A 33 -19.56 -6.64 -28.09
CA LYS A 33 -20.27 -6.74 -26.80
C LYS A 33 -19.43 -6.08 -25.70
N PRO A 34 -20.07 -5.50 -24.66
CA PRO A 34 -19.36 -4.98 -23.50
C PRO A 34 -18.46 -6.06 -22.86
N PHE A 35 -17.24 -5.67 -22.51
CA PHE A 35 -16.34 -6.55 -21.77
C PHE A 35 -16.77 -6.64 -20.30
N PRO A 36 -16.64 -7.81 -19.66
CA PRO A 36 -16.72 -7.88 -18.21
C PRO A 36 -15.57 -7.08 -17.58
N ALA A 37 -15.79 -6.55 -16.37
CA ALA A 37 -14.83 -5.69 -15.70
C ALA A 37 -14.42 -6.23 -14.32
N VAL A 38 -13.13 -6.06 -13.98
CA VAL A 38 -12.57 -6.36 -12.64
C VAL A 38 -12.00 -5.09 -12.03
N LEU A 39 -12.41 -4.77 -10.81
CA LEU A 39 -11.88 -3.65 -10.03
C LEU A 39 -10.92 -4.16 -8.94
N PHE A 40 -9.69 -3.67 -8.98
CA PHE A 40 -8.66 -3.95 -7.98
C PHE A 40 -8.58 -2.82 -6.96
N ILE A 41 -8.93 -3.14 -5.71
CA ILE A 41 -8.86 -2.23 -4.57
C ILE A 41 -7.83 -2.79 -3.57
N PRO A 42 -6.68 -2.13 -3.36
CA PRO A 42 -5.66 -2.68 -2.47
C PRO A 42 -6.16 -2.72 -1.01
N GLY A 43 -5.73 -3.72 -0.24
CA GLY A 43 -6.20 -4.00 1.13
C GLY A 43 -5.71 -3.03 2.21
N SER A 44 -5.36 -3.52 3.40
CA SER A 44 -4.83 -2.67 4.48
C SER A 44 -3.43 -2.12 4.16
N GLY A 45 -3.09 -0.96 4.72
CA GLY A 45 -1.75 -0.38 4.62
C GLY A 45 -1.60 0.70 3.55
N LYS A 46 -0.55 1.52 3.71
CA LYS A 46 -0.07 2.45 2.69
C LYS A 46 0.74 1.65 1.67
N VAL A 47 0.04 1.17 0.66
CA VAL A 47 0.60 0.45 -0.50
C VAL A 47 0.30 1.25 -1.76
N ASP A 48 1.12 1.08 -2.80
CA ASP A 48 0.78 1.56 -4.13
C ASP A 48 -0.34 0.71 -4.78
N ARG A 49 -0.81 1.10 -5.96
CA ARG A 49 -1.82 0.36 -6.74
C ARG A 49 -1.41 -1.05 -7.16
N ASN A 50 -0.14 -1.42 -7.05
CA ASN A 50 0.40 -2.74 -7.38
C ASN A 50 0.58 -3.62 -6.15
N VAL A 51 0.18 -3.13 -4.97
CA VAL A 51 0.38 -3.77 -3.66
C VAL A 51 1.86 -3.89 -3.30
N ASN A 52 2.65 -2.90 -3.69
CA ASN A 52 4.03 -2.75 -3.25
C ASN A 52 4.11 -1.87 -2.00
N ILE A 53 5.14 -2.15 -1.20
CA ILE A 53 5.65 -1.28 -0.14
C ILE A 53 7.13 -0.99 -0.41
N PRO A 54 7.72 0.08 0.16
CA PRO A 54 9.13 0.40 -0.08
C PRO A 54 10.10 -0.77 0.16
N GLN A 55 9.78 -1.66 1.12
CA GLN A 55 10.59 -2.82 1.47
C GLN A 55 10.30 -4.09 0.64
N LEU A 56 9.20 -4.13 -0.12
CA LEU A 56 8.76 -5.33 -0.83
C LEU A 56 7.93 -4.97 -2.08
N GLN A 57 8.42 -5.38 -3.25
CA GLN A 57 7.81 -5.15 -4.56
C GLN A 57 7.14 -6.44 -5.05
N THR A 58 5.89 -6.68 -4.65
CA THR A 58 5.16 -7.91 -5.04
C THR A 58 4.60 -7.86 -6.45
N ASN A 59 4.20 -6.67 -6.91
CA ASN A 59 3.52 -6.41 -8.18
C ASN A 59 2.30 -7.30 -8.45
N ILE A 60 1.69 -7.89 -7.41
CA ILE A 60 0.67 -8.93 -7.58
C ILE A 60 -0.55 -8.43 -8.34
N PHE A 61 -0.99 -7.19 -8.10
CA PHE A 61 -2.12 -6.62 -8.83
C PHE A 61 -1.80 -6.34 -10.29
N LYS A 62 -0.54 -6.03 -10.63
CA LYS A 62 -0.12 -5.88 -12.03
C LYS A 62 -0.22 -7.23 -12.76
N LEU A 63 0.31 -8.29 -12.15
CA LEU A 63 0.27 -9.64 -12.72
C LEU A 63 -1.17 -10.16 -12.88
N LEU A 64 -2.02 -9.93 -11.87
CA LEU A 64 -3.44 -10.28 -11.97
C LEU A 64 -4.15 -9.47 -13.06
N THR A 65 -3.87 -8.18 -13.18
CA THR A 65 -4.41 -7.35 -14.28
C THR A 65 -4.05 -7.93 -15.65
N GLU A 66 -2.78 -8.28 -15.85
CA GLU A 66 -2.31 -8.90 -17.11
C GLU A 66 -3.10 -10.19 -17.38
N PHE A 67 -3.20 -11.08 -16.40
CA PHE A 67 -3.94 -12.33 -16.53
C PHE A 67 -5.42 -12.14 -16.87
N PHE A 68 -6.14 -11.29 -16.14
CA PHE A 68 -7.57 -11.05 -16.41
C PHE A 68 -7.79 -10.34 -17.75
N SER A 69 -6.92 -9.42 -18.15
CA SER A 69 -7.01 -8.76 -19.44
C SER A 69 -6.70 -9.70 -20.61
N GLU A 70 -5.84 -10.70 -20.43
CA GLU A 70 -5.68 -11.80 -21.39
C GLU A 70 -6.93 -12.67 -21.51
N LEU A 71 -7.70 -12.83 -20.43
CA LEU A 71 -8.98 -13.53 -20.42
C LEU A 71 -10.15 -12.70 -20.97
N GLY A 72 -9.90 -11.48 -21.46
CA GLY A 72 -10.94 -10.62 -22.04
C GLY A 72 -11.66 -9.70 -21.05
N PHE A 73 -11.12 -9.49 -19.85
CA PHE A 73 -11.66 -8.52 -18.89
C PHE A 73 -11.02 -7.15 -19.06
N ILE A 74 -11.84 -6.11 -18.96
CA ILE A 74 -11.33 -4.78 -18.62
C ILE A 74 -10.92 -4.81 -17.15
N THR A 75 -9.75 -4.30 -16.82
CA THR A 75 -9.34 -4.19 -15.43
C THR A 75 -9.07 -2.75 -15.04
N LEU A 76 -9.44 -2.38 -13.82
CA LEU A 76 -9.14 -1.08 -13.25
C LEU A 76 -8.41 -1.27 -11.93
N ARG A 77 -7.20 -0.73 -11.81
CA ARG A 77 -6.44 -0.65 -10.55
C ARG A 77 -6.46 0.78 -10.03
N LEU A 78 -6.79 0.97 -8.77
CA LEU A 78 -6.89 2.30 -8.15
C LEU A 78 -5.79 2.54 -7.11
N ASP A 79 -5.29 3.78 -7.09
CA ASP A 79 -4.65 4.33 -5.91
C ASP A 79 -5.75 4.62 -4.87
N LYS A 80 -5.63 4.06 -3.67
CA LYS A 80 -6.56 4.40 -2.57
C LYS A 80 -6.44 5.87 -2.17
N ARG A 81 -7.51 6.38 -1.56
CA ARG A 81 -7.53 7.71 -0.92
C ARG A 81 -6.29 7.93 -0.04
N GLY A 82 -5.57 9.03 -0.29
CA GLY A 82 -4.34 9.42 0.39
C GLY A 82 -3.12 8.52 0.15
N CYS A 83 -3.14 7.74 -0.93
CA CYS A 83 -2.00 6.95 -1.42
C CYS A 83 -1.74 7.29 -2.90
N GLY A 84 -0.50 7.08 -3.36
CA GLY A 84 -0.14 7.29 -4.76
C GLY A 84 -0.46 8.70 -5.24
N LYS A 85 -1.17 8.79 -6.37
CA LYS A 85 -1.63 10.07 -6.96
C LYS A 85 -3.06 10.44 -6.53
N SER A 86 -3.75 9.58 -5.78
CA SER A 86 -5.10 9.88 -5.27
C SER A 86 -5.05 10.90 -4.14
N GLY A 87 -5.99 11.84 -4.16
CA GLY A 87 -6.14 12.87 -3.13
C GLY A 87 -6.64 12.34 -1.79
N GLY A 88 -6.76 13.25 -0.83
CA GLY A 88 -7.24 12.98 0.53
C GLY A 88 -6.16 12.47 1.49
N ASN A 89 -6.58 12.03 2.68
CA ASN A 89 -5.68 11.56 3.73
C ASN A 89 -5.93 10.09 4.08
N TYR A 90 -4.89 9.25 4.01
CA TYR A 90 -5.00 7.82 4.27
C TYR A 90 -5.49 7.47 5.69
N LEU A 91 -5.03 8.20 6.72
CA LEU A 91 -5.41 7.90 8.10
C LEU A 91 -6.84 8.32 8.39
N GLU A 92 -7.26 9.49 7.91
CA GLU A 92 -8.67 9.91 7.97
C GLU A 92 -9.56 8.92 7.21
N ALA A 93 -9.11 8.49 6.04
CA ALA A 93 -9.80 7.49 5.24
C ALA A 93 -10.04 6.18 6.00
N ALA A 94 -9.02 5.72 6.73
CA ALA A 94 -9.10 4.52 7.55
C ALA A 94 -9.99 4.72 8.77
N ARG A 95 -9.96 5.92 9.38
CA ARG A 95 -10.72 6.29 10.58
C ARG A 95 -12.22 6.47 10.34
N ALA A 96 -12.59 6.96 9.15
CA ALA A 96 -13.99 7.18 8.75
C ALA A 96 -14.87 5.91 8.85
N ARG A 97 -14.26 4.71 8.86
CA ARG A 97 -14.96 3.42 9.04
C ARG A 97 -15.24 3.07 10.51
N GLY A 98 -15.30 4.06 11.42
CA GLY A 98 -15.57 3.87 12.85
C GLY A 98 -14.40 3.31 13.67
N ARG A 99 -13.21 3.13 13.08
CA ARG A 99 -11.99 2.68 13.80
C ARG A 99 -11.13 3.88 14.17
N GLN A 100 -11.19 4.33 15.41
CA GLN A 100 -10.39 5.47 15.91
C GLN A 100 -8.92 5.13 16.26
N GLY A 101 -8.35 4.05 15.71
CA GLY A 101 -7.01 3.58 16.11
C GLY A 101 -6.09 3.23 14.94
N GLY A 102 -4.78 3.51 15.11
CA GLY A 102 -3.69 2.84 14.41
C GLY A 102 -3.13 1.69 15.27
N ARG A 103 -2.03 1.04 14.85
CA ARG A 103 -1.27 0.18 15.77
C ARG A 103 -0.77 1.07 16.92
N PRO A 104 -1.19 0.85 18.17
CA PRO A 104 -0.75 1.69 19.28
C PRO A 104 0.77 1.66 19.39
N GLU A 105 1.36 2.77 19.81
CA GLU A 105 2.78 2.80 20.12
C GLU A 105 3.06 1.87 21.29
N LYS A 106 4.16 1.12 21.20
CA LYS A 106 4.52 0.15 22.23
C LYS A 106 5.29 0.79 23.38
N LEU A 107 5.93 1.95 23.13
CA LEU A 107 6.69 2.72 24.10
C LEU A 107 6.05 4.09 24.30
N ASN A 108 5.98 4.54 25.55
CA ASN A 108 5.64 5.93 25.89
C ASN A 108 6.82 6.87 25.59
N ASN A 109 6.63 8.19 25.73
CA ASN A 109 7.68 9.17 25.39
C ASN A 109 8.94 9.02 26.26
N GLU A 110 8.78 8.72 27.54
CA GLU A 110 9.89 8.51 28.48
C GLU A 110 10.75 7.30 28.07
N GLN A 111 10.10 6.19 27.72
CA GLN A 111 10.77 4.98 27.24
C GLN A 111 11.46 5.20 25.88
N LYS A 112 10.91 6.04 25.00
CA LYS A 112 11.57 6.38 23.73
C LYS A 112 12.88 7.14 23.96
N GLU A 113 12.85 8.15 24.83
CA GLU A 113 14.05 8.91 25.19
C GLU A 113 15.08 7.99 25.86
N LEU A 114 14.66 7.14 26.80
CA LEU A 114 15.54 6.15 27.42
C LEU A 114 16.22 5.25 26.38
N VAL A 115 15.47 4.73 25.40
CA VAL A 115 16.04 3.89 24.32
C VAL A 115 17.07 4.66 23.50
N LYS A 116 16.80 5.92 23.14
CA LYS A 116 17.72 6.78 22.38
C LYS A 116 19.02 6.99 23.16
N THR A 117 18.92 7.30 24.46
CA THR A 117 20.08 7.46 25.35
C THR A 117 20.89 6.17 25.50
N LEU A 118 20.23 5.03 25.78
CA LEU A 118 20.91 3.73 25.95
C LEU A 118 21.63 3.30 24.67
N TYR A 119 21.05 3.57 23.50
CA TYR A 119 21.68 3.29 22.20
C TYR A 119 22.89 4.20 21.95
N ALA A 120 22.76 5.50 22.18
CA ALA A 120 23.84 6.48 21.99
C ALA A 120 25.06 6.18 22.87
N ASN A 121 24.83 5.76 24.11
CA ASN A 121 25.88 5.44 25.07
C ASN A 121 26.66 4.15 24.75
N LYS A 122 26.12 3.27 23.87
CA LYS A 122 26.74 1.99 23.45
C LYS A 122 27.18 1.03 24.57
N LYS A 123 26.73 1.26 25.81
CA LYS A 123 27.06 0.40 26.98
C LYS A 123 26.25 -0.89 27.05
N HIS A 124 25.14 -0.98 26.31
CA HIS A 124 24.28 -2.16 26.27
C HIS A 124 24.17 -2.70 24.85
N SER A 125 24.15 -4.03 24.73
CA SER A 125 23.83 -4.66 23.46
C SER A 125 22.38 -4.37 23.08
N ILE A 126 22.10 -4.33 21.77
CA ILE A 126 20.73 -4.18 21.24
C ILE A 126 19.76 -5.18 21.87
N GLN A 127 20.20 -6.40 22.10
CA GLN A 127 19.37 -7.45 22.70
C GLN A 127 19.07 -7.16 24.18
N SER A 128 20.03 -6.58 24.91
CA SER A 128 19.82 -6.16 26.30
C SER A 128 18.83 -5.01 26.38
N ILE A 129 18.98 -3.97 25.54
CA ILE A 129 18.05 -2.84 25.48
C ILE A 129 16.64 -3.33 25.14
N CYS A 130 16.50 -4.19 24.12
CA CYS A 130 15.22 -4.82 23.75
C CYS A 130 14.53 -5.51 24.94
N LYS A 131 15.30 -6.26 25.76
CA LYS A 131 14.79 -6.95 26.95
C LYS A 131 14.33 -5.96 28.02
N MET A 132 15.10 -4.90 28.28
CA MET A 132 14.76 -3.89 29.30
C MET A 132 13.44 -3.19 28.99
N VAL A 133 13.19 -2.86 27.73
CA VAL A 133 11.99 -2.11 27.32
C VAL A 133 10.87 -2.99 26.76
N GLY A 134 11.05 -4.32 26.72
CA GLY A 134 10.02 -5.27 26.27
C GLY A 134 9.66 -5.18 24.78
N VAL A 135 10.58 -4.77 23.91
CA VAL A 135 10.33 -4.62 22.47
C VAL A 135 11.29 -5.46 21.61
N GLY A 136 10.88 -5.80 20.39
CA GLY A 136 11.77 -6.49 19.43
C GLY A 136 12.73 -5.52 18.73
N LYS A 137 13.82 -6.04 18.15
CA LYS A 137 14.85 -5.25 17.44
C LYS A 137 14.27 -4.28 16.42
N THR A 138 13.31 -4.73 15.62
CA THR A 138 12.64 -3.92 14.59
C THR A 138 11.89 -2.73 15.18
N THR A 139 11.25 -2.93 16.34
CA THR A 139 10.54 -1.86 17.05
C THR A 139 11.54 -0.89 17.69
N LEU A 140 12.65 -1.39 18.24
CA LEU A 140 13.72 -0.57 18.78
C LEU A 140 14.30 0.39 17.72
N TYR A 141 14.71 -0.13 16.57
CA TYR A 141 15.27 0.68 15.48
C TYR A 141 14.27 1.69 14.90
N LYS A 142 12.98 1.35 14.88
CA LYS A 142 11.94 2.30 14.48
C LYS A 142 11.97 3.57 15.34
N TYR A 143 12.17 3.45 16.65
CA TYR A 143 12.18 4.60 17.56
C TYR A 143 13.54 5.33 17.59
N ILE A 144 14.63 4.63 17.33
CA ILE A 144 15.98 5.24 17.24
C ILE A 144 16.11 6.11 15.98
N ASN A 145 15.51 5.67 14.87
CA ASN A 145 15.61 6.35 13.56
C ASN A 145 14.46 7.33 13.29
N GLN A 146 13.63 7.61 14.30
CA GLN A 146 12.58 8.63 14.30
C GLN A 146 13.06 9.92 14.94
#